data_AF-Q8KSE7-F1
#
_entry.id   AF-Q8KSE7-F1
#
_cell.length_a   1.000
_cell.length_b   1.000
_cell.length_c   1.000
_cell.angle_alpha   90.00
_cell.angle_beta   90.00
_cell.angle_gamma   90.00
#
_symmetry.space_group_name_H-M   'P 1'
#
loop_
_entity.id
_entity.type
_entity.pdbx_description
1 polymer ?
#
loop_
_entity_poly.entity_id
_entity_poly.type
_entity_poly.pdbx_seq_one_letter_code
_entity_poly.pdbx_strand_id
1 'polypeptide(L)'
;MADKTLATFRIDSEEWESFKNLASSESSNASALLTEFVRWYLAGNRFNTPTSHTPTHLDTSLEQRIDNIEQRLDKVTTNNLDNIDEFIDKRIEDNLATRLDKLQSQLEELRGKSKAR
;
A
#
# COMPACT_ATOMS: atom_id res chain seq x y z
N MET A 1 54.60 -26.09 -18.06
CA MET A 1 53.42 -25.65 -18.83
C MET A 1 52.20 -26.11 -18.03
N ALA A 2 51.60 -25.23 -17.22
CA ALA A 2 50.49 -25.65 -16.36
C ALA A 2 49.24 -25.91 -17.21
N ASP A 3 48.67 -27.11 -17.06
CA ASP A 3 47.46 -27.54 -17.76
C ASP A 3 46.30 -26.58 -17.47
N LYS A 4 46.02 -25.71 -18.45
CA LYS A 4 44.97 -24.71 -18.35
C LYS A 4 43.65 -25.39 -18.69
N THR A 5 43.08 -26.09 -17.74
CA THR A 5 41.72 -26.63 -17.84
C THR A 5 40.75 -25.46 -18.02
N LEU A 6 40.27 -25.27 -19.25
CA LEU A 6 39.21 -24.32 -19.56
C LEU A 6 37.91 -24.93 -19.03
N ALA A 7 37.30 -24.27 -18.04
CA ALA A 7 36.01 -24.71 -17.49
C ALA A 7 34.98 -24.82 -18.62
N THR A 8 34.19 -25.90 -18.63
CA THR A 8 33.08 -26.04 -19.57
C THR A 8 31.88 -25.27 -19.00
N PHE A 9 31.52 -24.17 -19.65
CA PHE A 9 30.31 -23.41 -19.33
C PHE A 9 29.11 -24.11 -19.98
N ARG A 10 28.19 -24.65 -19.17
CA ARG A 10 26.92 -25.21 -19.66
C ARG A 10 25.85 -24.14 -19.52
N ILE A 11 25.36 -23.65 -20.66
CA ILE A 11 24.28 -22.69 -20.78
C ILE A 11 23.36 -23.16 -21.91
N ASP A 12 22.07 -22.88 -21.80
CA ASP A 12 21.12 -23.20 -22.86
C ASP A 12 21.41 -22.39 -24.12
N SER A 13 21.25 -23.04 -25.28
CA SER A 13 21.61 -22.43 -26.57
C SER A 13 20.81 -21.16 -26.85
N GLU A 14 19.54 -21.12 -26.47
CA GLU A 14 18.67 -19.96 -26.67
C GLU A 14 19.06 -18.77 -25.78
N GLU A 15 19.42 -19.05 -24.52
CA GLU A 15 19.93 -18.05 -23.58
C GLU A 15 21.27 -17.49 -24.06
N TRP A 16 22.14 -18.35 -24.61
CA TRP A 16 23.43 -17.94 -25.16
C TRP A 16 23.29 -17.04 -26.40
N GLU A 17 22.39 -17.37 -27.32
CA GLU A 17 22.10 -16.51 -28.48
C GLU A 17 21.52 -15.16 -28.05
N SER A 18 20.60 -15.17 -27.09
CA SER A 18 20.02 -13.95 -26.52
C SER A 18 21.10 -13.06 -25.89
N PHE A 19 22.00 -13.65 -25.11
CA PHE A 19 23.13 -12.93 -24.49
C PHE A 19 24.09 -12.35 -25.54
N LYS A 20 24.41 -13.10 -26.60
CA LYS A 20 25.25 -12.59 -27.70
C LYS A 20 24.62 -11.42 -28.44
N ASN A 21 23.32 -11.47 -28.67
CA ASN A 21 22.58 -10.39 -29.33
C ASN A 21 22.59 -9.11 -28.47
N LEU A 22 22.38 -9.25 -27.15
CA LEU A 22 22.47 -8.13 -26.21
C LEU A 22 23.89 -7.54 -26.16
N ALA A 23 24.91 -8.38 -26.03
CA ALA A 23 26.31 -7.94 -26.06
C ALA A 23 26.64 -7.15 -27.33
N SER A 24 26.19 -7.66 -28.48
CA SER A 24 26.42 -7.02 -29.77
C SER A 24 25.68 -5.68 -29.89
N SER A 25 24.48 -5.57 -29.29
CA SER A 25 23.73 -4.30 -29.25
C SER A 25 24.41 -3.22 -28.41
N GLU A 26 25.18 -3.63 -27.40
CA GLU A 26 25.97 -2.74 -26.53
C GLU A 26 27.41 -2.51 -27.06
N SER A 27 27.66 -2.84 -28.34
CA SER A 27 28.98 -2.73 -29.00
C SER A 27 30.09 -3.55 -28.30
N SER A 28 29.73 -4.63 -27.60
CA SER A 28 30.66 -5.53 -26.93
C SER A 28 30.58 -6.96 -27.46
N ASN A 29 31.62 -7.74 -27.21
CA ASN A 29 31.60 -9.19 -27.49
C ASN A 29 31.15 -9.94 -26.23
N ALA A 30 30.33 -10.98 -26.40
CA ALA A 30 29.87 -11.83 -25.30
C ALA A 30 31.04 -12.37 -24.44
N SER A 31 32.17 -12.72 -25.08
CA SER A 31 33.37 -13.16 -24.37
C SER A 31 34.07 -12.04 -23.59
N ALA A 32 33.99 -10.80 -24.07
CA ALA A 32 34.54 -9.63 -23.38
C ALA A 32 33.70 -9.31 -22.13
N LEU A 33 32.37 -9.32 -22.26
CA LEU A 33 31.45 -9.13 -21.13
C LEU A 33 31.61 -10.22 -20.08
N LEU A 34 31.76 -11.49 -20.47
CA LEU A 34 32.03 -12.57 -19.51
C LEU A 34 33.38 -12.37 -18.79
N THR A 35 34.40 -11.91 -19.51
CA THR A 35 35.71 -11.63 -18.91
C THR A 35 35.63 -10.46 -17.93
N GLU A 36 34.91 -9.40 -18.31
CA GLU A 36 34.66 -8.25 -17.45
C GLU A 36 33.85 -8.66 -16.22
N PHE A 37 32.81 -9.47 -16.40
CA PHE A 37 32.01 -10.02 -15.32
C PHE A 37 32.85 -10.85 -14.34
N VAL A 38 33.73 -11.72 -14.83
CA VAL A 38 34.66 -12.48 -13.98
C VAL A 38 35.59 -11.53 -13.20
N ARG A 39 36.12 -10.49 -13.85
CA ARG A 39 36.95 -9.47 -13.18
C ARG A 39 36.16 -8.70 -12.12
N TRP A 40 34.93 -8.32 -12.43
CA TRP A 40 34.02 -7.63 -11.52
C TRP A 40 33.73 -8.48 -10.28
N TYR A 41 33.50 -9.78 -10.46
CA TYR A 41 33.28 -10.71 -9.36
C TYR A 41 34.56 -10.92 -8.52
N LEU A 42 35.72 -11.05 -9.17
CA LEU A 42 37.00 -11.15 -8.47
C LEU A 42 37.37 -9.88 -7.68
N ALA A 43 36.89 -8.70 -8.10
CA ALA A 43 37.05 -7.43 -7.39
C ALA A 43 36.28 -7.35 -6.06
N GLY A 44 35.58 -8.42 -5.67
CA GLY A 44 34.85 -8.52 -4.40
C GLY A 44 33.36 -8.24 -4.53
N ASN A 45 32.88 -7.87 -5.72
CA ASN A 45 31.46 -7.73 -5.95
C ASN A 45 30.78 -9.11 -5.95
N ARG A 46 29.59 -9.20 -5.36
CA ARG A 46 28.81 -10.44 -5.29
C ARG A 46 27.41 -10.14 -5.79
N PHE A 47 26.74 -11.17 -6.31
CA PHE A 47 25.30 -11.09 -6.43
C PHE A 47 24.74 -10.93 -5.01
N ASN A 48 23.90 -9.92 -4.80
CA ASN A 48 22.86 -10.04 -3.79
C ASN A 48 21.95 -11.16 -4.28
N THR A 49 22.32 -12.41 -4.00
CA THR A 49 21.34 -13.47 -4.03
C THR A 49 20.25 -13.05 -3.04
N PRO A 50 18.96 -13.10 -3.40
CA PRO A 50 17.89 -12.92 -2.44
C PRO A 50 17.87 -14.16 -1.53
N THR A 51 18.91 -14.30 -0.70
CA THR A 51 18.99 -15.34 0.32
C THR A 51 18.53 -14.70 1.62
N SER A 52 17.34 -15.11 2.04
CA SER A 52 16.71 -14.81 3.32
C SER A 52 16.34 -13.33 3.50
N HIS A 53 15.04 -13.02 3.40
CA HIS A 53 14.45 -11.82 4.00
C HIS A 53 14.67 -11.90 5.52
N THR A 54 15.86 -11.52 5.97
CA THR A 54 16.02 -10.99 7.31
C THR A 54 15.36 -9.62 7.26
N PRO A 55 14.29 -9.38 8.04
CA PRO A 55 13.62 -8.08 8.04
C PRO A 55 14.68 -7.03 8.32
N THR A 56 14.92 -6.17 7.34
CA THR A 56 15.83 -5.07 7.54
C THR A 56 15.18 -4.11 8.53
N HIS A 57 15.98 -3.27 9.20
CA HIS A 57 15.46 -2.23 10.09
C HIS A 57 14.43 -1.32 9.39
N LEU A 58 14.49 -1.21 8.06
CA LEU A 58 13.49 -0.53 7.24
C LEU A 58 12.15 -1.27 7.21
N ASP A 59 12.14 -2.60 7.12
CA ASP A 59 10.91 -3.41 7.12
C ASP A 59 10.18 -3.27 8.45
N THR A 60 10.89 -3.40 9.58
CA THR A 60 10.30 -3.20 10.91
C THR A 60 9.78 -1.77 11.11
N SER A 61 10.48 -0.76 10.57
CA SER A 61 10.02 0.63 10.64
C SER A 61 8.77 0.88 9.79
N LEU A 62 8.67 0.22 8.63
CA LEU A 62 7.49 0.29 7.78
C LEU A 62 6.29 -0.41 8.43
N GLU A 63 6.49 -1.59 9.03
CA GLU A 63 5.46 -2.31 9.78
C GLU A 63 4.91 -1.44 10.93
N GLN A 64 5.78 -0.85 11.75
CA GLN A 64 5.35 0.05 12.83
C GLN A 64 4.57 1.27 12.33
N ARG A 65 4.94 1.80 11.16
CA ARG A 65 4.21 2.92 10.53
C ARG A 65 2.86 2.48 10.00
N ILE A 66 2.74 1.26 9.47
CA ILE A 66 1.48 0.68 9.00
C ILE A 66 0.55 0.50 10.20
N ASP A 67 1.00 -0.12 11.28
CA ASP A 67 0.21 -0.29 12.51
C ASP A 67 -0.29 1.06 13.06
N ASN A 68 0.56 2.10 13.03
CA ASN A 68 0.18 3.43 13.48
C ASN A 68 -0.90 4.06 12.56
N ILE A 69 -0.79 3.87 11.25
CA ILE A 69 -1.78 4.35 10.28
C ILE A 69 -3.11 3.63 10.49
N GLU A 70 -3.09 2.31 10.72
CA GLU A 70 -4.29 1.52 11.01
C GLU A 70 -4.99 2.00 12.28
N GLN A 71 -4.25 2.20 13.39
CA GLN A 71 -4.83 2.77 14.62
C GLN A 71 -5.43 4.16 14.43
N ARG A 72 -4.79 5.01 13.61
CA ARG A 72 -5.30 6.35 13.30
C ARG A 72 -6.54 6.28 12.42
N LEU A 73 -6.58 5.35 11.48
CA LEU A 73 -7.77 5.08 10.67
C LEU A 73 -8.91 4.64 11.58
N ASP A 74 -8.74 3.61 12.40
CA ASP A 74 -9.75 3.16 13.36
C ASP A 74 -10.28 4.29 14.22
N LYS A 75 -9.39 5.12 14.79
CA LYS A 75 -9.82 6.26 15.60
C LYS A 75 -10.69 7.26 14.83
N VAL A 76 -10.43 7.47 13.54
CA VAL A 76 -11.22 8.37 12.70
C VAL A 76 -12.50 7.72 12.24
N THR A 77 -12.47 6.47 11.77
CA THR A 77 -13.67 5.79 11.26
C THR A 77 -14.65 5.46 12.36
N THR A 78 -14.21 4.86 13.47
CA THR A 78 -15.16 4.38 14.49
C THR A 78 -15.61 5.54 15.37
N ASN A 79 -14.69 6.25 16.01
CA ASN A 79 -15.10 7.25 17.01
C ASN A 79 -15.77 8.48 16.39
N ASN A 80 -15.32 8.98 15.24
CA ASN A 80 -15.93 10.21 14.71
C ASN A 80 -17.27 9.93 14.03
N LEU A 81 -17.44 8.77 13.37
CA LEU A 81 -18.73 8.44 12.74
C LEU A 81 -19.78 8.15 13.80
N ASP A 82 -19.47 7.36 14.82
CA ASP A 82 -20.42 7.05 15.89
C ASP A 82 -20.89 8.33 16.63
N ASN A 83 -19.95 9.26 16.89
CA ASN A 83 -20.29 10.54 17.51
C ASN A 83 -21.12 11.45 16.60
N ILE A 84 -20.90 11.40 15.28
CA ILE A 84 -21.69 12.17 14.31
C ILE A 84 -23.10 11.59 14.22
N ASP A 85 -23.25 10.27 14.20
CA ASP A 85 -24.54 9.60 14.17
C ASP A 85 -25.36 9.92 15.42
N GLU A 86 -24.76 9.80 16.61
CA GLU A 86 -25.44 10.16 17.87
C GLU A 86 -25.87 11.64 17.89
N PHE A 87 -25.02 12.53 17.37
CA PHE A 87 -25.35 13.96 17.27
C PHE A 87 -26.48 14.23 16.28
N ILE A 88 -26.50 13.54 15.14
CA ILE A 88 -27.55 13.67 14.12
C ILE A 88 -28.88 13.16 14.68
N ASP A 89 -28.88 11.99 15.32
CA ASP A 89 -30.08 11.39 15.92
C ASP A 89 -30.70 12.32 16.94
N LYS A 90 -29.89 12.83 17.89
CA LYS A 90 -30.37 13.78 18.90
C LYS A 90 -30.92 15.06 18.26
N ARG A 91 -30.25 15.61 17.26
CA ARG A 91 -30.70 16.84 16.59
C ARG A 91 -32.02 16.62 15.84
N ILE A 92 -32.23 15.44 15.26
CA ILE A 92 -33.49 15.07 14.61
C ILE A 92 -34.60 14.96 15.66
N GLU A 93 -34.35 14.26 16.76
CA GLU A 93 -35.30 14.07 17.86
C GLU A 93 -35.77 15.41 18.44
N ASP A 94 -34.83 16.31 18.80
CA ASP A 94 -35.13 17.63 19.35
C ASP A 94 -35.96 18.49 18.36
N ASN A 95 -35.64 18.42 17.06
CA ASN A 95 -36.35 19.19 16.03
C ASN A 95 -37.77 18.67 15.84
N LEU A 96 -37.94 17.34 15.80
CA LEU A 96 -39.24 16.70 15.67
C LEU A 96 -40.11 17.00 16.89
N ALA A 97 -39.59 16.90 18.10
CA ALA A 97 -40.29 17.26 19.32
C ALA A 97 -40.81 18.71 19.28
N THR A 98 -39.92 19.66 18.95
CA THR A 98 -40.28 21.08 18.84
C THR A 98 -41.37 21.34 17.81
N ARG A 99 -41.30 20.66 16.64
CA ARG A 99 -42.31 20.80 15.59
C ARG A 99 -43.66 20.19 15.99
N LEU A 100 -43.64 19.04 16.67
CA LEU A 100 -44.85 18.39 17.16
C LEU A 100 -45.56 19.26 18.20
N ASP A 101 -44.83 19.84 19.15
CA ASP A 101 -45.40 20.75 20.17
C ASP A 101 -46.05 21.98 19.53
N LYS A 102 -45.38 22.54 18.51
CA LYS A 102 -45.92 23.68 17.76
C LYS A 102 -47.20 23.31 17.02
N LEU A 103 -47.24 22.17 16.34
CA LEU A 103 -48.43 21.69 15.64
C LEU A 103 -49.57 21.39 16.61
N GLN A 104 -49.29 20.79 17.76
CA GLN A 104 -50.28 20.55 18.81
C GLN A 104 -50.88 21.87 19.31
N SER A 105 -50.05 22.87 19.57
CA SER A 105 -50.50 24.19 20.01
C SER A 105 -51.41 24.86 18.97
N GLN A 106 -51.03 24.79 17.68
CA GLN A 106 -51.84 25.33 16.58
C GLN A 106 -53.19 24.61 16.42
N LEU A 107 -53.21 23.29 16.61
CA LEU A 107 -54.45 22.50 16.57
C LEU A 107 -55.40 22.88 17.71
N GLU A 108 -54.89 23.05 18.92
CA GLU A 108 -55.72 23.44 20.07
C GLU A 108 -56.28 24.86 19.90
N GLU A 109 -55.48 25.79 19.36
CA GLU A 109 -55.95 27.14 19.04
C GLU A 109 -57.07 27.13 17.98
N LEU A 110 -56.92 26.36 16.91
CA LEU A 110 -57.95 26.20 15.88
C LEU A 110 -59.21 25.56 16.44
N ARG A 111 -59.06 24.55 17.30
CA ARG A 111 -60.18 23.88 17.97
C ARG A 111 -60.94 24.83 18.89
N GLY A 112 -60.23 25.67 19.64
CA GLY A 112 -60.83 26.71 20.48
C GLY A 112 -61.62 27.72 19.65
N LYS A 113 -61.03 28.22 18.56
CA LYS A 113 -61.70 29.16 17.63
C LYS A 113 -62.95 28.56 16.98
N SER A 114 -62.94 27.27 16.65
CA SER A 114 -64.10 26.57 16.08
C SER A 114 -65.25 26.38 17.07
N LYS A 115 -64.98 26.30 18.38
CA LYS A 115 -66.01 26.17 19.42
C LYS A 115 -66.65 27.49 19.83
N ALA A 116 -66.00 28.61 19.54
CA ALA A 116 -66.47 29.96 19.89
C ALA A 116 -67.34 30.62 18.78
N ARG A 117 -67.48 29.95 17.63
CA ARG A 117 -68.40 30.31 16.54
C ARG A 117 -69.65 29.45 16.61
#